data_AF-A0A0Q6MXE9-F1
#
_entry.id   AF-A0A0Q6MXE9-F1
#
_cell.length_a   1.000
_cell.length_b   1.000
_cell.length_c   1.000
_cell.angle_alpha   90.00
_cell.angle_beta   90.00
_cell.angle_gamma   90.00
#
_symmetry.space_group_name_H-M   'P 1'
#
loop_
_entity.id
_entity.type
_entity.pdbx_description
1 polymer ?
#
loop_
_entity_poly.entity_id
_entity_poly.type
_entity_poly.pdbx_seq_one_letter_code
_entity_poly.pdbx_strand_id
1 'polypeptide(L)'
;MIVLNQGKELVRVESWDDIVGRPGFNGNLNPAEHVLSGIIGQYAFADRIRCGLSDCHRPHGRGYLVVTKSGVETNIGKDCGKNYFGVDFETMATQFDRDMRDKQARERLWDFTFKLDELKQRIKALRTGERGADWVYKNSRPLVESGKGVPGVVIRRIADLLRTGDSVLTTEREPTEREIDLARVQGSRPPRVIVEKVADIRGLEALQSQNDLRQIMVVDLEEGIKEFEPLDVDTMKSTELSRWSKWVGRIEQKLDSAAAAISSGQALLAPANLQPFAILIPNFEAPETFRAYLKTLA
;
A
#
# COMPACT_ATOMS: atom_id res chain seq x y z
N MET A 1 23.11 11.60 1.21
CA MET A 1 22.36 12.56 0.37
C MET A 1 22.40 13.93 1.04
N ILE A 2 22.86 14.94 0.33
CA ILE A 2 22.80 16.34 0.74
C ILE A 2 21.78 17.04 -0.15
N VAL A 3 20.95 17.88 0.44
CA VAL A 3 19.99 18.71 -0.29
C VAL A 3 20.15 20.15 0.17
N LEU A 4 20.49 21.03 -0.76
CA LEU A 4 20.56 22.47 -0.55
C LEU A 4 19.27 23.12 -1.05
N ASN A 5 18.79 24.11 -0.30
CA ASN A 5 17.71 24.98 -0.73
C ASN A 5 18.31 26.31 -1.21
N GLN A 6 18.51 26.43 -2.52
CA GLN A 6 19.01 27.67 -3.14
C GLN A 6 17.82 28.55 -3.57
N GLY A 7 17.05 29.02 -2.59
CA GLY A 7 15.88 29.87 -2.80
C GLY A 7 14.69 29.14 -3.44
N LYS A 8 14.71 28.95 -4.76
CA LYS A 8 13.62 28.31 -5.52
C LYS A 8 13.94 26.91 -6.03
N GLU A 9 15.18 26.43 -5.92
CA GLU A 9 15.60 25.11 -6.43
C GLU A 9 16.19 24.21 -5.32
N LEU A 10 15.88 22.91 -5.39
CA LEU A 10 16.51 21.90 -4.53
C LEU A 10 17.69 21.34 -5.27
N VAL A 11 18.89 21.66 -4.81
CA VAL A 11 20.11 21.15 -5.41
C VAL A 11 20.56 19.95 -4.61
N ARG A 12 20.60 18.78 -5.25
CA ARG A 12 21.22 17.59 -4.68
C ARG A 12 22.72 17.67 -4.89
N VAL A 13 23.47 17.52 -3.81
CA VAL A 13 24.93 17.49 -3.85
C VAL A 13 25.39 16.08 -3.50
N GLU A 14 26.29 15.54 -4.31
CA GLU A 14 26.72 14.15 -4.24
C GLU A 14 27.89 13.94 -3.29
N SER A 15 28.79 14.92 -3.16
CA SER A 15 29.96 14.85 -2.28
C SER A 15 29.89 15.82 -1.09
N TRP A 16 30.47 15.40 0.04
CA TRP A 16 30.69 16.29 1.17
C TRP A 16 31.79 17.32 0.88
N ASP A 17 32.75 16.98 0.03
CA ASP A 17 33.85 17.88 -0.36
C ASP A 17 33.31 19.13 -1.07
N ASP A 18 32.22 18.98 -1.83
CA ASP A 18 31.53 20.09 -2.48
C ASP A 18 30.96 21.09 -1.47
N ILE A 19 30.62 20.64 -0.25
CA ILE A 19 30.17 21.51 0.85
C ILE A 19 31.35 22.20 1.51
N VAL A 20 32.42 21.46 1.79
CA VAL A 20 33.65 22.02 2.40
C VAL A 20 34.28 23.06 1.49
N GLY A 21 34.22 22.87 0.17
CA GLY A 21 34.72 23.80 -0.84
C GLY A 21 33.86 25.05 -1.04
N ARG A 22 32.69 25.18 -0.40
CA ARG A 22 31.82 26.35 -0.58
C ARG A 22 32.46 27.61 0.00
N PRO A 23 32.41 28.74 -0.73
CA PRO A 23 32.80 30.02 -0.16
C PRO A 23 32.01 30.32 1.13
N GLY A 24 32.73 30.59 2.22
CA GLY A 24 32.12 30.91 3.51
C GLY A 24 31.87 29.71 4.42
N PHE A 25 32.17 28.48 4.00
CA PHE A 25 32.09 27.31 4.89
C PHE A 25 33.17 27.36 5.98
N ASN A 26 32.75 27.18 7.23
CA ASN A 26 33.61 27.07 8.40
C ASN A 26 33.30 25.77 9.17
N GLY A 27 34.24 24.82 9.16
CA GLY A 27 34.14 23.56 9.91
C GLY A 27 34.45 23.66 11.41
N ASN A 28 34.68 24.86 11.93
CA ASN A 28 35.02 25.14 13.32
C ASN A 28 34.40 26.46 13.81
N LEU A 29 33.07 26.59 13.69
CA LEU A 29 32.30 27.75 14.09
C LEU A 29 32.13 27.81 15.63
N ASN A 30 32.41 28.96 16.24
CA ASN A 30 32.08 29.21 17.65
C ASN A 30 30.59 29.59 17.79
N PRO A 31 29.74 28.73 18.39
CA PRO A 31 28.31 29.03 18.48
C PRO A 31 27.98 30.25 19.37
N ALA A 32 28.86 30.64 20.31
CA ALA A 32 28.62 31.78 21.19
C ALA A 32 28.80 33.14 20.50
N GLU A 33 29.54 33.19 19.39
CA GLU A 33 29.87 34.42 18.66
C GLU A 33 28.94 34.69 17.47
N HIS A 34 28.03 33.77 17.17
CA HIS A 34 27.21 33.82 15.96
C HIS A 34 25.73 33.64 16.23
N VAL A 35 24.92 34.31 15.42
CA VAL A 35 23.46 34.13 15.38
C VAL A 35 23.09 33.51 14.03
N LEU A 36 22.25 32.49 14.05
CA LEU A 36 21.75 31.87 12.82
C LEU A 36 20.85 32.85 12.05
N SER A 37 21.06 32.90 10.74
CA SER A 37 20.15 33.55 9.80
C SER A 37 19.15 32.57 9.20
N GLY A 38 19.54 31.30 9.03
CA GLY A 38 18.65 30.28 8.49
C GLY A 38 19.32 28.94 8.23
N ILE A 39 18.51 27.98 7.81
CA ILE A 39 18.93 26.66 7.34
C ILE A 39 18.89 26.69 5.82
N ILE A 40 20.02 26.37 5.19
CA ILE A 40 20.21 26.38 3.73
C ILE A 40 20.28 24.98 3.15
N GLY A 41 20.29 23.93 3.98
CA GLY A 41 20.34 22.56 3.52
C GLY A 41 20.18 21.54 4.63
N GLN A 42 20.00 20.29 4.23
CA GLN A 42 20.06 19.12 5.12
C GLN A 42 20.99 18.06 4.54
N TYR A 43 21.55 17.26 5.43
CA TYR A 43 22.35 16.11 5.05
C TYR A 43 21.92 14.86 5.83
N ALA A 44 21.99 13.72 5.16
CA ALA A 44 21.83 12.40 5.75
C ALA A 44 22.80 11.42 5.08
N PHE A 45 23.71 10.83 5.85
CA PHE A 45 24.76 9.93 5.39
C PHE A 45 24.82 8.66 6.23
N ALA A 46 25.24 7.56 5.60
CA ALA A 46 25.64 6.34 6.30
C ALA A 46 26.93 6.59 7.10
N ASP A 47 27.91 7.23 6.47
CA ASP A 47 29.15 7.68 7.12
C ASP A 47 28.92 9.01 7.83
N ARG A 48 29.27 9.05 9.12
CA ARG A 48 28.97 10.21 9.98
C ARG A 48 29.94 11.36 9.70
N ILE A 49 29.39 12.57 9.57
CA ILE A 49 30.14 13.80 9.32
C ILE A 49 30.41 14.53 10.64
N ARG A 50 31.65 14.99 10.86
CA ARG A 50 32.01 15.77 12.06
C ARG A 50 31.20 17.07 12.14
N CYS A 51 30.68 17.39 13.32
CA CYS A 51 30.01 18.66 13.58
C CYS A 51 30.96 19.84 13.33
N GLY A 52 30.47 20.86 12.65
CA GLY A 52 31.21 22.08 12.35
C GLY A 52 31.26 23.07 13.51
N LEU A 53 30.68 22.77 14.67
CA LEU A 53 30.82 23.58 15.88
C LEU A 53 32.11 23.24 16.62
N SER A 54 32.82 24.28 17.09
CA SER A 54 34.06 24.18 17.88
C SER A 54 33.89 23.36 19.16
N ASP A 55 32.70 23.42 19.75
CA ASP A 55 32.44 22.84 21.07
C ASP A 55 31.95 21.40 21.01
N CYS A 56 31.76 20.84 19.80
CA CYS A 56 31.20 19.51 19.63
C CYS A 56 32.14 18.55 18.89
N HIS A 57 32.45 18.83 17.62
CA HIS A 57 33.19 17.95 16.69
C HIS A 57 32.75 16.47 16.61
N ARG A 58 31.64 16.08 17.25
CA ARG A 58 31.15 14.71 17.23
C ARG A 58 30.60 14.37 15.83
N PRO A 59 30.82 13.13 15.33
CA PRO A 59 30.24 12.71 14.07
C PRO A 59 28.72 12.53 14.14
N HIS A 60 27.99 13.09 13.18
CA HIS A 60 26.55 12.96 13.01
C HIS A 60 26.19 12.29 11.68
N GLY A 61 25.24 11.36 11.70
CA GLY A 61 24.70 10.74 10.48
C GLY A 61 23.65 11.61 9.77
N ARG A 62 23.11 12.62 10.45
CA ARG A 62 22.17 13.58 9.86
C ARG A 62 22.28 14.94 10.54
N GLY A 63 21.96 16.00 9.81
CA GLY A 63 21.96 17.36 10.32
C GLY A 63 21.61 18.38 9.25
N TYR A 64 21.93 19.63 9.54
CA TYR A 64 21.58 20.78 8.73
C TYR A 64 22.83 21.55 8.33
N LEU A 65 22.75 22.18 7.16
CA LEU A 65 23.65 23.25 6.77
C LEU A 65 22.98 24.57 7.10
N VAL A 66 23.68 25.38 7.89
CA VAL A 66 23.17 26.64 8.42
C VAL A 66 24.05 27.78 7.97
N VAL A 67 23.46 28.96 7.87
CA VAL A 67 24.16 30.20 7.60
C VAL A 67 23.91 31.19 8.73
N THR A 68 24.96 31.86 9.19
CA THR A 68 24.88 32.89 10.22
C THR A 68 24.51 34.24 9.61
N LYS A 69 24.09 35.21 10.44
CA LYS A 69 23.83 36.59 9.97
C LYS A 69 25.07 37.28 9.36
N SER A 70 26.27 36.81 9.69
CA SER A 70 27.52 37.28 9.11
C SER A 70 27.90 36.56 7.81
N GLY A 71 27.03 35.69 7.29
CA GLY A 71 27.23 34.97 6.03
C GLY A 71 28.14 33.73 6.14
N VAL A 72 28.48 33.29 7.34
CA VAL A 72 29.31 32.09 7.55
C VAL A 72 28.43 30.85 7.48
N GLU A 73 28.81 29.87 6.67
CA GLU A 73 28.11 28.59 6.54
C GLU A 73 28.79 27.54 7.43
N THR A 74 28.01 26.65 8.05
CA THR A 74 28.57 25.48 8.75
C THR A 74 27.57 24.32 8.79
N ASN A 75 28.03 23.14 9.19
CA ASN A 75 27.18 21.96 9.38
C ASN A 75 26.98 21.66 10.86
N ILE A 76 25.72 21.42 11.25
CA ILE A 76 25.38 21.11 12.64
C ILE A 76 24.42 19.93 12.73
N GLY A 77 24.65 19.07 13.73
CA GLY A 77 23.68 18.04 14.11
C GLY A 77 22.43 18.67 14.71
N LYS A 78 21.29 17.97 14.62
CA LYS A 78 20.01 18.42 15.20
C LYS A 78 20.12 18.76 16.69
N ASP A 79 20.73 17.87 17.46
CA ASP A 79 20.86 18.05 18.91
C ASP A 79 21.80 19.20 19.26
N CYS A 80 22.87 19.39 18.47
CA CYS A 80 23.76 20.53 18.60
C CYS A 80 23.02 21.84 18.33
N GLY A 81 22.29 21.91 17.21
CA GLY A 81 21.53 23.11 16.87
C GLY A 81 20.55 23.50 17.98
N LYS A 82 19.83 22.52 18.55
CA LYS A 82 18.95 22.75 19.70
C LYS A 82 19.72 23.23 20.94
N ASN A 83 20.82 22.56 21.29
CA ASN A 83 21.56 22.87 22.51
C ASN A 83 22.23 24.25 22.48
N TYR A 84 22.75 24.66 21.31
CA TYR A 84 23.53 25.89 21.19
C TYR A 84 22.72 27.09 20.70
N PHE A 85 21.67 26.88 19.90
CA PHE A 85 20.86 27.96 19.30
C PHE A 85 19.37 27.90 19.71
N GLY A 86 18.97 26.91 20.50
CA GLY A 86 17.67 26.88 21.18
C GLY A 86 16.47 26.82 20.24
N VAL A 87 15.40 27.51 20.67
CA VAL A 87 14.08 27.50 20.04
C VAL A 87 14.10 28.06 18.62
N ASP A 88 14.97 29.03 18.34
CA ASP A 88 15.09 29.62 17.01
C ASP A 88 15.55 28.57 15.99
N PHE A 89 16.55 27.76 16.35
CA PHE A 89 16.99 26.65 15.49
C PHE A 89 15.89 25.61 15.31
N GLU A 90 15.20 25.19 16.37
CA GLU A 90 14.11 24.20 16.25
C GLU A 90 12.97 24.70 15.34
N THR A 91 12.66 26.00 15.41
CA THR A 91 11.68 26.66 14.55
C THR A 91 12.15 26.67 13.09
N MET A 92 13.39 27.08 12.84
CA MET A 92 13.99 27.08 11.49
C MET A 92 14.04 25.66 10.90
N ALA A 93 14.44 24.65 11.69
CA ALA A 93 14.52 23.25 11.28
C ALA A 93 13.15 22.69 10.91
N THR A 94 12.14 22.94 11.73
CA THR A 94 10.77 22.50 11.47
C THR A 94 10.20 23.16 10.21
N GLN A 95 10.46 24.46 10.04
CA GLN A 95 10.04 25.21 8.85
C GLN A 95 10.73 24.66 7.59
N PHE A 96 12.04 24.49 7.65
CA PHE A 96 12.83 23.95 6.54
C PHE A 96 12.37 22.54 6.15
N ASP A 97 12.21 21.64 7.12
CA ASP A 97 11.73 20.27 6.88
C ASP A 97 10.33 20.24 6.28
N ARG A 98 9.46 21.19 6.64
CA ARG A 98 8.13 21.33 6.04
C ARG A 98 8.24 21.80 4.60
N ASP A 99 8.96 22.87 4.34
CA ASP A 99 9.09 23.46 3.01
C ASP A 99 9.75 22.46 2.04
N MET A 100 10.72 21.69 2.55
CA MET A 100 11.34 20.59 1.83
C MET A 100 10.35 19.50 1.42
N ARG A 101 9.54 19.03 2.38
CA ARG A 101 8.52 18.00 2.13
C ARG A 101 7.46 18.50 1.15
N ASP A 102 7.04 19.75 1.29
CA ASP A 102 6.04 20.36 0.42
C ASP A 102 6.57 20.49 -1.01
N LYS A 103 7.84 20.85 -1.17
CA LYS A 103 8.47 20.95 -2.48
C LYS A 103 8.63 19.58 -3.18
N GLN A 104 9.12 18.59 -2.46
CA GLN A 104 9.19 17.21 -2.98
C GLN A 104 7.80 16.64 -3.30
N ALA A 105 6.79 16.98 -2.49
CA ALA A 105 5.41 16.62 -2.78
C ALA A 105 4.93 17.28 -4.07
N ARG A 106 5.18 18.58 -4.27
CA ARG A 106 4.84 19.27 -5.53
C ARG A 106 5.51 18.63 -6.75
N GLU A 107 6.81 18.36 -6.68
CA GLU A 107 7.55 17.67 -7.76
C GLU A 107 6.88 16.34 -8.11
N ARG A 108 6.60 15.50 -7.11
CA ARG A 108 5.90 14.22 -7.32
C ARG A 108 4.51 14.40 -7.93
N LEU A 109 3.75 15.40 -7.47
CA LEU A 109 2.40 15.64 -7.97
C LEU A 109 2.41 16.16 -9.40
N TRP A 110 3.37 17.01 -9.75
CA TRP A 110 3.60 17.43 -11.14
C TRP A 110 3.93 16.24 -12.04
N ASP A 111 4.89 15.40 -11.64
CA ASP A 111 5.23 14.16 -12.35
C ASP A 111 4.00 13.27 -12.55
N PHE A 112 3.11 13.22 -11.55
CA PHE A 112 1.89 12.45 -11.60
C PHE A 112 0.85 13.04 -12.57
N THR A 113 0.68 14.37 -12.61
CA THR A 113 -0.21 15.05 -13.56
C THR A 113 0.12 14.67 -15.00
N PHE A 114 1.41 14.57 -15.35
CA PHE A 114 1.84 14.14 -16.69
C PHE A 114 1.52 12.67 -17.01
N LYS A 115 1.32 11.82 -16.00
CA LYS A 115 1.03 10.38 -16.13
C LYS A 115 -0.46 10.05 -15.97
N LEU A 116 -1.30 11.06 -15.75
CA LEU A 116 -2.70 10.86 -15.38
C LEU A 116 -3.51 10.17 -16.48
N ASP A 117 -3.28 10.51 -17.74
CA ASP A 117 -3.93 9.86 -18.88
C ASP A 117 -3.51 8.39 -19.05
N GLU A 118 -2.22 8.10 -18.88
CA GLU A 118 -1.70 6.73 -18.89
C GLU A 118 -2.35 5.90 -17.78
N LEU A 119 -2.44 6.46 -16.57
CA LEU A 119 -3.09 5.81 -15.43
C LEU A 119 -4.57 5.53 -15.72
N LYS A 120 -5.31 6.50 -16.26
CA LYS A 120 -6.72 6.31 -16.65
C LYS A 120 -6.87 5.17 -17.66
N GLN A 121 -5.97 5.08 -18.64
CA GLN A 121 -5.97 3.97 -19.60
C GLN A 121 -5.69 2.62 -18.94
N ARG A 122 -4.70 2.55 -18.03
CA ARG A 122 -4.39 1.33 -17.26
C ARG A 122 -5.59 0.86 -16.41
N ILE A 123 -6.25 1.79 -15.70
CA ILE A 123 -7.46 1.50 -14.91
C ILE A 123 -8.57 0.97 -15.83
N LYS A 124 -8.83 1.65 -16.95
CA LYS A 124 -9.85 1.23 -17.91
C LYS A 124 -9.55 -0.17 -18.47
N ALA A 125 -8.30 -0.46 -18.79
CA ALA A 125 -7.88 -1.77 -19.29
C ALA A 125 -8.13 -2.88 -18.25
N LEU A 126 -7.76 -2.66 -16.98
CA LEU A 126 -8.02 -3.61 -15.90
C LEU A 126 -9.53 -3.83 -15.65
N ARG A 127 -10.34 -2.77 -15.77
CA ARG A 127 -11.79 -2.86 -15.56
C ARG A 127 -12.52 -3.59 -16.68
N THR A 128 -12.21 -3.20 -17.92
CA THR A 128 -12.98 -3.57 -19.12
C THR A 128 -12.33 -4.62 -20.00
N GLY A 129 -11.14 -5.10 -19.62
CA GLY A 129 -10.49 -6.23 -20.27
C GLY A 129 -11.33 -7.50 -20.23
N GLU A 130 -10.88 -8.52 -20.96
CA GLU A 130 -11.54 -9.83 -20.96
C GLU A 130 -11.60 -10.39 -19.53
N ARG A 131 -12.82 -10.61 -19.03
CA ARG A 131 -13.06 -10.98 -17.62
C ARG A 131 -12.32 -10.08 -16.62
N GLY A 132 -12.29 -8.78 -16.90
CA GLY A 132 -11.68 -7.75 -16.06
C GLY A 132 -12.43 -7.48 -14.76
N ALA A 133 -12.05 -6.42 -14.06
CA ALA A 133 -12.54 -6.13 -12.71
C ALA A 133 -14.07 -6.04 -12.60
N ASP A 134 -14.72 -5.41 -13.60
CA ASP A 134 -16.18 -5.25 -13.61
C ASP A 134 -16.89 -6.61 -13.75
N TRP A 135 -16.34 -7.49 -14.58
CA TRP A 135 -16.87 -8.84 -14.77
C TRP A 135 -16.66 -9.69 -13.51
N VAL A 136 -15.45 -9.67 -12.93
CA VAL A 136 -15.13 -10.42 -11.71
C VAL A 136 -16.01 -9.95 -10.55
N TYR A 137 -16.12 -8.64 -10.34
CA TYR A 137 -16.95 -8.09 -9.27
C TYR A 137 -18.42 -8.52 -9.44
N LYS A 138 -18.98 -8.34 -10.64
CA LYS A 138 -20.38 -8.69 -10.93
C LYS A 138 -20.66 -10.17 -10.70
N ASN A 139 -19.80 -11.05 -11.21
CA ASN A 139 -20.02 -12.49 -11.17
C ASN A 139 -19.60 -13.13 -9.84
N SER A 140 -18.78 -12.48 -9.02
CA SER A 140 -18.46 -12.96 -7.68
C SER A 140 -19.54 -12.63 -6.64
N ARG A 141 -20.35 -11.57 -6.84
CA ARG A 141 -21.39 -11.17 -5.87
C ARG A 141 -22.35 -12.31 -5.49
N PRO A 142 -22.87 -13.13 -6.41
CA PRO A 142 -23.72 -14.27 -6.06
C PRO A 142 -23.10 -15.26 -5.08
N LEU A 143 -21.77 -15.36 -5.02
CA LEU A 143 -21.07 -16.27 -4.09
C LEU A 143 -21.08 -15.79 -2.63
N VAL A 144 -21.40 -14.52 -2.40
CA VAL A 144 -21.36 -13.86 -1.08
C VAL A 144 -22.68 -13.19 -0.69
N GLU A 145 -23.60 -13.00 -1.63
CA GLU A 145 -24.90 -12.35 -1.43
C GLU A 145 -26.06 -13.30 -1.74
N SER A 146 -26.96 -13.47 -0.78
CA SER A 146 -28.16 -14.30 -0.92
C SER A 146 -29.12 -13.77 -1.98
N GLY A 147 -29.87 -14.68 -2.62
CA GLY A 147 -30.93 -14.33 -3.57
C GLY A 147 -30.47 -14.00 -4.98
N LYS A 148 -29.19 -14.25 -5.32
CA LYS A 148 -28.59 -13.97 -6.64
C LYS A 148 -28.30 -15.21 -7.49
N GLY A 149 -29.05 -16.29 -7.29
CA GLY A 149 -28.95 -17.51 -8.10
C GLY A 149 -27.96 -18.58 -7.59
N VAL A 150 -27.24 -18.30 -6.49
CA VAL A 150 -26.42 -19.30 -5.79
C VAL A 150 -27.14 -19.74 -4.51
N PRO A 151 -27.29 -21.05 -4.26
CA PRO A 151 -27.93 -21.57 -3.04
C PRO A 151 -27.23 -21.16 -1.75
N GLY A 152 -28.00 -20.95 -0.68
CA GLY A 152 -27.49 -20.50 0.61
C GLY A 152 -26.51 -21.46 1.28
N VAL A 153 -26.59 -22.77 0.98
CA VAL A 153 -25.59 -23.75 1.44
C VAL A 153 -24.20 -23.47 0.84
N VAL A 154 -24.13 -23.09 -0.43
CA VAL A 154 -22.86 -22.76 -1.12
C VAL A 154 -22.27 -21.48 -0.55
N ILE A 155 -23.10 -20.43 -0.39
CA ILE A 155 -22.67 -19.14 0.17
C ILE A 155 -22.10 -19.34 1.59
N ARG A 156 -22.81 -20.10 2.44
CA ARG A 156 -22.33 -20.41 3.81
C ARG A 156 -21.00 -21.16 3.77
N ARG A 157 -20.86 -22.16 2.89
CA ARG A 157 -19.62 -22.92 2.77
C ARG A 157 -18.44 -22.03 2.34
N ILE A 158 -18.66 -21.15 1.37
CA ILE A 158 -17.65 -20.17 0.93
C ILE A 158 -17.26 -19.23 2.07
N ALA A 159 -18.25 -18.71 2.82
CA ALA A 159 -18.00 -17.86 3.98
C ALA A 159 -17.15 -18.57 5.06
N ASP A 160 -17.40 -19.86 5.30
CA ASP A 160 -16.59 -20.66 6.21
C ASP A 160 -15.14 -20.83 5.72
N LEU A 161 -14.94 -21.17 4.44
CA LEU A 161 -13.59 -21.31 3.86
C LEU A 161 -12.80 -20.00 3.96
N LEU A 162 -13.44 -18.86 3.67
CA LEU A 162 -12.84 -17.54 3.80
C LEU A 162 -12.45 -17.22 5.24
N ARG A 163 -13.30 -17.57 6.21
CA ARG A 163 -13.08 -17.32 7.63
C ARG A 163 -11.94 -18.18 8.19
N THR A 164 -11.81 -19.42 7.74
CA THR A 164 -10.72 -20.33 8.19
C THR A 164 -9.42 -20.14 7.41
N GLY A 165 -9.47 -19.43 6.27
CA GLY A 165 -8.34 -19.35 5.34
C GLY A 165 -8.06 -20.69 4.65
N ASP A 166 -9.05 -21.58 4.60
CA ASP A 166 -8.93 -22.88 3.95
C ASP A 166 -9.34 -22.78 2.48
N SER A 167 -8.79 -23.67 1.67
CA SER A 167 -9.12 -23.83 0.24
C SER A 167 -9.70 -25.21 -0.05
N VAL A 168 -9.68 -26.14 0.91
CA VAL A 168 -10.13 -27.51 0.70
C VAL A 168 -11.63 -27.61 0.94
N LEU A 169 -12.39 -27.87 -0.13
CA LEU A 169 -13.77 -28.24 0.00
C LEU A 169 -13.87 -29.68 0.49
N THR A 170 -14.52 -29.88 1.63
CA THR A 170 -14.83 -31.20 2.19
C THR A 170 -16.32 -31.45 2.31
N THR A 171 -16.71 -32.73 2.32
CA THR A 171 -18.06 -33.23 2.61
C THR A 171 -18.01 -34.22 3.77
N GLU A 172 -19.16 -34.44 4.39
CA GLU A 172 -19.36 -35.38 5.48
C GLU A 172 -20.19 -36.58 5.01
N ARG A 173 -19.76 -37.80 5.35
CA ARG A 173 -20.54 -39.03 5.14
C ARG A 173 -20.52 -39.93 6.36
N GLU A 174 -21.47 -40.87 6.41
CA GLU A 174 -21.45 -41.92 7.42
C GLU A 174 -20.25 -42.87 7.20
N PRO A 175 -19.62 -43.34 8.29
CA PRO A 175 -18.57 -44.34 8.22
C PRO A 175 -19.12 -45.69 7.75
N THR A 176 -18.34 -46.38 6.92
CA THR A 176 -18.63 -47.75 6.48
C THR A 176 -18.48 -48.74 7.63
N GLU A 177 -19.13 -49.89 7.54
CA GLU A 177 -18.98 -50.98 8.53
C GLU A 177 -17.51 -51.34 8.75
N ARG A 178 -16.71 -51.37 7.67
CA ARG A 178 -15.28 -51.63 7.75
C ARG A 178 -14.51 -50.58 8.55
N GLU A 179 -14.83 -49.30 8.41
CA GLU A 179 -14.22 -48.21 9.18
C GLU A 179 -14.62 -48.28 10.66
N ILE A 180 -15.88 -48.65 10.94
CA ILE A 180 -16.40 -48.86 12.31
C ILE A 180 -15.68 -50.04 12.98
N ASP A 181 -15.57 -51.17 12.27
CA ASP A 181 -14.92 -52.37 12.78
C ASP A 181 -13.43 -52.16 13.01
N LEU A 182 -12.75 -51.44 12.10
CA LEU A 182 -11.34 -51.10 12.27
C LEU A 182 -11.10 -50.24 13.52
N ALA A 183 -11.97 -49.26 13.79
CA ALA A 183 -11.90 -48.44 14.99
C ALA A 183 -12.08 -49.28 16.27
N ARG A 184 -13.03 -50.23 16.26
CA ARG A 184 -13.28 -51.16 17.37
C ARG A 184 -12.11 -52.09 17.63
N VAL A 185 -11.50 -52.65 16.58
CA VAL A 185 -10.30 -53.50 16.67
C VAL A 185 -9.12 -52.72 17.25
N GLN A 186 -9.00 -51.44 16.91
CA GLN A 186 -7.97 -50.54 17.44
C GLN A 186 -8.28 -50.02 18.86
N GLY A 187 -9.38 -50.44 19.48
CA GLY A 187 -9.77 -50.00 20.83
C GLY A 187 -10.25 -48.55 20.91
N SER A 188 -10.56 -47.93 19.77
CA SER A 188 -10.99 -46.54 19.64
C SER A 188 -12.49 -46.45 19.40
N ARG A 189 -13.11 -45.32 19.79
CA ARG A 189 -14.54 -45.09 19.50
C ARG A 189 -14.73 -44.88 18.00
N PRO A 190 -15.69 -45.58 17.35
CA PRO A 190 -15.98 -45.35 15.95
C PRO A 190 -16.28 -43.88 15.67
N PRO A 191 -15.73 -43.30 14.60
CA PRO A 191 -16.10 -41.95 14.19
C PRO A 191 -17.61 -41.91 13.92
N ARG A 192 -18.25 -40.76 14.14
CA ARG A 192 -19.66 -40.57 13.78
C ARG A 192 -19.83 -40.13 12.33
N VAL A 193 -18.79 -39.49 11.79
CA VAL A 193 -18.75 -38.90 10.45
C VAL A 193 -17.32 -39.06 9.92
N ILE A 194 -17.21 -39.36 8.63
CA ILE A 194 -15.96 -39.30 7.87
C ILE A 194 -15.98 -38.03 7.02
N VAL A 195 -14.93 -37.23 7.15
CA VAL A 195 -14.72 -36.03 6.34
C VAL A 195 -13.91 -36.41 5.11
N GLU A 196 -14.45 -36.18 3.92
CA GLU A 196 -13.80 -36.47 2.65
C GLU A 196 -13.48 -35.20 1.90
N LYS A 197 -12.28 -35.14 1.31
CA LYS A 197 -11.88 -34.05 0.42
C LYS A 197 -12.63 -34.20 -0.91
N VAL A 198 -13.30 -33.13 -1.32
CA VAL A 198 -14.02 -33.01 -2.58
C VAL A 198 -13.15 -32.33 -3.63
N ALA A 199 -12.58 -31.16 -3.31
CA ALA A 199 -11.78 -30.37 -4.26
C ALA A 199 -10.90 -29.34 -3.55
N ASP A 200 -9.89 -28.83 -4.25
CA ASP A 200 -9.18 -27.60 -3.88
C ASP A 200 -9.79 -26.41 -4.65
N ILE A 201 -10.34 -25.45 -3.91
CA ILE A 201 -11.00 -24.26 -4.46
C ILE A 201 -9.96 -23.14 -4.57
N ARG A 202 -9.72 -22.70 -5.80
CA ARG A 202 -8.75 -21.62 -6.08
C ARG A 202 -9.42 -20.26 -6.05
N GLY A 203 -8.67 -19.22 -5.70
CA GLY A 203 -9.05 -17.82 -5.90
C GLY A 203 -10.05 -17.26 -4.89
N LEU A 204 -10.29 -17.94 -3.76
CA LEU A 204 -11.19 -17.47 -2.71
C LEU A 204 -10.77 -16.11 -2.15
N GLU A 205 -9.48 -15.82 -2.13
CA GLU A 205 -8.92 -14.52 -1.72
C GLU A 205 -9.53 -13.34 -2.50
N ALA A 206 -10.04 -13.53 -3.72
CA ALA A 206 -10.74 -12.49 -4.48
C ALA A 206 -12.03 -11.99 -3.81
N LEU A 207 -12.61 -12.77 -2.89
CA LEU A 207 -13.81 -12.41 -2.13
C LEU A 207 -13.50 -11.68 -0.82
N GLN A 208 -12.23 -11.56 -0.44
CA GLN A 208 -11.84 -10.86 0.80
C GLN A 208 -12.04 -9.36 0.66
N SER A 209 -12.36 -8.68 1.76
CA SER A 209 -12.69 -7.25 1.75
C SER A 209 -11.53 -6.36 1.28
N GLN A 210 -10.28 -6.73 1.58
CA GLN A 210 -9.10 -6.02 1.09
C GLN A 210 -8.89 -6.13 -0.43
N ASN A 211 -9.53 -7.11 -1.07
CA ASN A 211 -9.45 -7.37 -2.51
C ASN A 211 -10.74 -6.92 -3.24
N ASP A 212 -11.60 -6.13 -2.58
CA ASP A 212 -12.81 -5.61 -3.20
C ASP A 212 -12.46 -4.66 -4.36
N LEU A 213 -12.62 -5.18 -5.57
CA LEU A 213 -12.31 -4.48 -6.82
C LEU A 213 -13.10 -3.18 -7.00
N ARG A 214 -14.32 -3.08 -6.47
CA ARG A 214 -15.08 -1.82 -6.53
C ARG A 214 -14.46 -0.79 -5.61
N GLN A 215 -14.04 -1.19 -4.41
CA GLN A 215 -13.37 -0.27 -3.48
C GLN A 215 -12.05 0.24 -4.06
N ILE A 216 -11.22 -0.67 -4.59
CA ILE A 216 -9.91 -0.31 -5.15
C ILE A 216 -10.08 0.54 -6.41
N MET A 217 -10.83 0.05 -7.40
CA MET A 217 -10.85 0.66 -8.74
C MET A 217 -11.73 1.91 -8.79
N VAL A 218 -12.92 1.87 -8.18
CA VAL A 218 -13.91 2.94 -8.31
C VAL A 218 -13.79 3.94 -7.17
N VAL A 219 -13.92 3.47 -5.92
CA VAL A 219 -14.00 4.36 -4.76
C VAL A 219 -12.67 5.06 -4.48
N ASP A 220 -11.55 4.38 -4.71
CA ASP A 220 -10.23 4.92 -4.39
C ASP A 220 -9.53 5.51 -5.62
N LEU A 221 -9.30 4.70 -6.66
CA LEU A 221 -8.54 5.16 -7.82
C LEU A 221 -9.33 6.16 -8.69
N GLU A 222 -10.53 5.83 -9.14
CA GLU A 222 -11.30 6.72 -10.02
C GLU A 222 -11.78 7.99 -9.32
N GLU A 223 -12.40 7.90 -8.15
CA GLU A 223 -12.80 9.10 -7.41
C GLU A 223 -11.56 9.91 -6.96
N GLY A 224 -10.44 9.27 -6.62
CA GLY A 224 -9.19 9.96 -6.31
C GLY A 224 -8.63 10.74 -7.49
N ILE A 225 -8.63 10.15 -8.70
CA ILE A 225 -8.25 10.85 -9.94
C ILE A 225 -9.18 12.03 -10.19
N LYS A 226 -10.49 11.81 -10.10
CA LYS A 226 -11.52 12.83 -10.35
C LYS A 226 -11.44 14.01 -9.37
N GLU A 227 -11.09 13.74 -8.11
CA GLU A 227 -10.88 14.78 -7.10
C GLU A 227 -9.53 15.50 -7.29
N PHE A 228 -8.48 14.79 -7.73
CA PHE A 228 -7.15 15.37 -7.94
C PHE A 228 -7.04 16.21 -9.22
N GLU A 229 -7.60 15.73 -10.34
CA GLU A 229 -7.46 16.31 -11.68
C GLU A 229 -7.77 17.81 -11.78
N PRO A 230 -8.82 18.37 -11.13
CA PRO A 230 -9.10 19.80 -11.22
C PRO A 230 -8.20 20.67 -10.32
N LEU A 231 -7.32 20.08 -9.51
CA LEU A 231 -6.52 20.82 -8.55
C LEU A 231 -5.26 21.42 -9.17
N ASP A 232 -4.91 22.63 -8.72
CA ASP A 232 -3.66 23.29 -9.08
C ASP A 232 -2.57 22.98 -8.04
N VAL A 233 -1.57 22.21 -8.44
CA VAL A 233 -0.44 21.77 -7.59
C VAL A 233 0.34 22.94 -7.01
N ASP A 234 0.43 24.06 -7.71
CA ASP A 234 1.24 25.20 -7.27
C ASP A 234 0.59 25.94 -6.09
N THR A 235 -0.73 25.93 -6.00
CA THR A 235 -1.50 26.64 -4.96
C THR A 235 -1.91 25.78 -3.76
N MET A 236 -1.63 24.46 -3.80
CA MET A 236 -1.95 23.54 -2.71
C MET A 236 -1.23 23.89 -1.39
N LYS A 237 -1.96 23.72 -0.29
CA LYS A 237 -1.43 23.82 1.08
C LYS A 237 -0.67 22.55 1.47
N SER A 238 0.21 22.65 2.47
CA SER A 238 1.01 21.51 2.99
C SER A 238 0.16 20.27 3.33
N THR A 239 -1.04 20.45 3.88
CA THR A 239 -1.96 19.34 4.19
C THR A 239 -2.47 18.62 2.95
N GLU A 240 -2.78 19.37 1.88
CA GLU A 240 -3.25 18.83 0.60
C GLU A 240 -2.10 18.14 -0.13
N LEU A 241 -0.92 18.77 -0.18
CA LEU A 241 0.31 18.18 -0.72
C LEU A 241 0.63 16.84 -0.05
N SER A 242 0.55 16.79 1.29
CA SER A 242 0.80 15.56 2.05
C SER A 242 -0.24 14.48 1.73
N ARG A 243 -1.53 14.84 1.67
CA ARG A 243 -2.63 13.92 1.34
C ARG A 243 -2.41 13.30 -0.04
N TRP A 244 -2.26 14.14 -1.06
CA TRP A 244 -2.14 13.69 -2.45
C TRP A 244 -0.83 12.97 -2.72
N SER A 245 0.30 13.44 -2.18
CA SER A 245 1.59 12.75 -2.34
C SER A 245 1.57 11.35 -1.73
N LYS A 246 0.86 11.16 -0.60
CA LYS A 246 0.65 9.83 0.00
C LYS A 246 -0.25 8.95 -0.86
N TRP A 247 -1.33 9.50 -1.41
CA TRP A 247 -2.25 8.76 -2.26
C TRP A 247 -1.56 8.32 -3.56
N VAL A 248 -0.88 9.23 -4.26
CA VAL A 248 -0.06 8.96 -5.46
C VAL A 248 0.98 7.88 -5.17
N GLY A 249 1.67 7.97 -4.03
CA GLY A 249 2.66 6.98 -3.61
C GLY A 249 2.13 5.56 -3.38
N ARG A 250 0.81 5.34 -3.41
CA ARG A 250 0.18 4.02 -3.23
C ARG A 250 -0.53 3.50 -4.49
N ILE A 251 -0.56 4.27 -5.58
CA ILE A 251 -1.33 3.90 -6.78
C ILE A 251 -0.82 2.59 -7.38
N GLU A 252 0.50 2.45 -7.60
CA GLU A 252 1.07 1.23 -8.19
C GLU A 252 0.73 -0.02 -7.35
N GLN A 253 0.90 0.07 -6.04
CA GLN A 253 0.52 -1.02 -5.13
C GLN A 253 -0.97 -1.40 -5.26
N LYS A 254 -1.86 -0.42 -5.43
CA LYS A 254 -3.30 -0.67 -5.61
C LYS A 254 -3.59 -1.32 -6.96
N LEU A 255 -2.91 -0.89 -8.03
CA LEU A 255 -3.04 -1.50 -9.35
C LEU A 255 -2.57 -2.95 -9.33
N ASP A 256 -1.44 -3.23 -8.67
CA ASP A 256 -0.92 -4.59 -8.51
C ASP A 256 -1.89 -5.46 -7.70
N SER A 257 -2.44 -4.91 -6.61
CA SER A 257 -3.44 -5.60 -5.79
C SER A 257 -4.73 -5.88 -6.58
N ALA A 258 -5.19 -4.93 -7.39
CA ALA A 258 -6.34 -5.13 -8.27
C ALA A 258 -6.06 -6.19 -9.34
N ALA A 259 -4.90 -6.17 -9.97
CA ALA A 259 -4.51 -7.17 -10.96
C ALA A 259 -4.45 -8.58 -10.35
N ALA A 260 -3.88 -8.72 -9.14
CA ALA A 260 -3.87 -9.98 -8.40
C ALA A 260 -5.30 -10.44 -8.06
N ALA A 261 -6.15 -9.55 -7.54
CA ALA A 261 -7.55 -9.86 -7.23
C ALA A 261 -8.37 -10.25 -8.47
N ILE A 262 -8.12 -9.63 -9.63
CA ILE A 262 -8.72 -10.03 -10.91
C ILE A 262 -8.28 -11.45 -11.27
N SER A 263 -6.98 -11.75 -11.21
CA SER A 263 -6.45 -13.08 -11.52
C SER A 263 -7.04 -14.16 -10.60
N SER A 264 -7.09 -13.91 -9.29
CA SER A 264 -7.72 -14.81 -8.32
C SER A 264 -9.22 -14.96 -8.59
N GLY A 265 -9.92 -13.87 -8.93
CA GLY A 265 -11.34 -13.90 -9.25
C GLY A 265 -11.65 -14.67 -10.53
N GLN A 266 -10.79 -14.56 -11.56
CA GLN A 266 -10.89 -15.36 -12.77
C GLN A 266 -10.69 -16.85 -12.50
N ALA A 267 -9.71 -17.21 -11.65
CA ALA A 267 -9.51 -18.59 -11.22
C ALA A 267 -10.70 -19.12 -10.42
N LEU A 268 -11.23 -18.30 -9.50
CA LEU A 268 -12.40 -18.63 -8.70
C LEU A 268 -13.62 -18.90 -9.58
N LEU A 269 -13.91 -18.00 -10.52
CA LEU A 269 -15.09 -18.01 -11.36
C LEU A 269 -14.99 -18.96 -12.57
N ALA A 270 -13.92 -19.75 -12.67
CA ALA A 270 -13.88 -20.85 -13.64
C ALA A 270 -15.00 -21.86 -13.30
N PRO A 271 -15.89 -22.23 -14.24
CA PRO A 271 -16.99 -23.14 -13.96
C PRO A 271 -16.55 -24.45 -13.31
N ALA A 272 -15.42 -25.02 -13.76
CA ALA A 272 -14.84 -26.24 -13.22
C ALA A 272 -14.37 -26.10 -11.76
N ASN A 273 -13.99 -24.90 -11.32
CA ASN A 273 -13.54 -24.62 -9.95
C ASN A 273 -14.72 -24.51 -8.98
N LEU A 274 -15.90 -24.10 -9.45
CA LEU A 274 -17.11 -23.97 -8.63
C LEU A 274 -18.06 -25.18 -8.72
N GLN A 275 -17.97 -25.97 -9.78
CA GLN A 275 -18.77 -27.19 -9.95
C GLN A 275 -18.76 -28.15 -8.74
N PRO A 276 -17.66 -28.35 -8.00
CA PRO A 276 -17.62 -29.21 -6.82
C PRO A 276 -18.64 -28.84 -5.72
N PHE A 277 -19.01 -27.56 -5.60
CA PHE A 277 -20.01 -27.12 -4.63
C PHE A 277 -21.40 -27.70 -4.90
N ALA A 278 -21.69 -28.20 -6.12
CA ALA A 278 -22.97 -28.81 -6.45
C ALA A 278 -23.28 -30.06 -5.61
N ILE A 279 -22.24 -30.75 -5.11
CA ILE A 279 -22.39 -31.94 -4.25
C ILE A 279 -23.00 -31.58 -2.90
N LEU A 280 -22.83 -30.33 -2.45
CA LEU A 280 -23.35 -29.85 -1.16
C LEU A 280 -24.82 -29.45 -1.23
N ILE A 281 -25.40 -29.31 -2.42
CA ILE A 281 -26.76 -28.78 -2.60
C ILE A 281 -27.75 -29.91 -2.35
N PRO A 282 -28.59 -29.83 -1.30
CA PRO A 282 -29.64 -30.81 -1.10
C PRO A 282 -30.62 -30.81 -2.27
N ASN A 283 -31.21 -31.96 -2.60
CA ASN A 283 -32.15 -32.09 -3.72
C ASN A 283 -33.34 -31.09 -3.66
N PHE A 284 -33.71 -30.62 -2.46
CA PHE A 284 -34.79 -29.65 -2.25
C PHE A 284 -34.38 -28.18 -2.49
N GLU A 285 -33.08 -27.85 -2.59
CA GLU A 285 -32.58 -26.48 -2.85
C GLU A 285 -32.42 -26.15 -4.34
N ALA A 286 -33.06 -26.91 -5.24
CA ALA A 286 -33.08 -26.68 -6.69
C ALA A 286 -31.67 -26.52 -7.32
N PRO A 287 -30.89 -27.62 -7.46
CA PRO A 287 -29.52 -27.60 -8.00
C PRO A 287 -29.40 -27.01 -9.42
N GLU A 288 -30.51 -26.93 -10.15
CA GLU A 288 -30.59 -26.28 -11.46
C GLU A 288 -30.29 -24.77 -11.41
N THR A 289 -30.56 -24.09 -10.29
CA THR A 289 -30.24 -22.66 -10.13
C THR A 289 -28.74 -22.43 -10.12
N PHE A 290 -27.99 -23.25 -9.37
CA PHE A 290 -26.54 -23.19 -9.33
C PHE A 290 -25.93 -23.58 -10.68
N ARG A 291 -26.47 -24.60 -11.35
CA ARG A 291 -26.04 -24.97 -12.72
C ARG A 291 -26.29 -23.85 -13.73
N ALA A 292 -27.42 -23.14 -13.62
CA ALA A 292 -27.72 -21.98 -14.46
C ALA A 292 -26.70 -20.86 -14.23
N TYR A 293 -26.34 -20.59 -12.97
CA TYR A 293 -25.27 -19.65 -12.63
C TYR A 293 -23.91 -20.07 -13.22
N LEU A 294 -23.50 -21.34 -13.10
CA LEU A 294 -22.23 -21.80 -13.70
C LEU A 294 -22.19 -21.61 -15.22
N LYS A 295 -23.33 -21.75 -15.91
CA LYS A 295 -23.42 -21.48 -17.36
C LYS A 295 -23.23 -20.01 -17.71
N THR A 296 -23.54 -19.06 -16.82
CA THR A 296 -23.29 -17.63 -17.08
C THR A 296 -21.81 -17.25 -16.96
N LEU A 297 -20.97 -18.15 -16.41
CA LEU A 297 -19.53 -17.96 -16.26
C LEU A 297 -18.72 -18.54 -17.43
N ALA A 298 -19.36 -19.33 -18.30
CA ALA A 298 -18.74 -19.95 -19.47
C ALA A 298 -18.45 -18.93 -20.56
#